data_AF-A0A9Y2ADX8-F1
#
_entry.id   AF-A0A9Y2ADX8-F1
#
_cell.length_a   1.000
_cell.length_b   1.000
_cell.length_c   1.000
_cell.angle_alpha   90.00
_cell.angle_beta   90.00
_cell.angle_gamma   90.00
#
_symmetry.space_group_name_H-M   'P 1'
#
loop_
_entity.id
_entity.type
_entity.pdbx_description
1 polymer ?
#
loop_
_entity_poly.entity_id
_entity_poly.type
_entity_poly.pdbx_seq_one_letter_code
_entity_poly.pdbx_strand_id
1 'polypeptide(L)' 'MINFNLKGFGIDTISVDSVDSTDFMNHRKFLKNNIILIENLKNLNGVRHKYFEFYVLPLNIKGADGAPVRAIARLTDE' A
#
# COMPACT_ATOMS: atom_id res chain seq x y z
N MET A 1 -0.71 -2.27 13.37
CA MET A 1 0.06 -1.74 12.24
C MET A 1 0.70 -0.39 12.53
N ILE A 2 -0.03 0.63 12.98
CA ILE A 2 0.51 1.99 13.19
C ILE A 2 1.61 2.10 14.27
N ASN A 3 1.76 1.12 15.16
CA ASN A 3 2.82 1.12 16.18
C ASN A 3 4.17 0.61 15.63
N PHE A 4 4.20 0.11 14.39
CA PHE A 4 5.44 -0.27 13.70
C PHE A 4 5.98 0.92 12.91
N ASN A 5 7.30 0.99 12.73
CA ASN A 5 7.94 2.00 11.90
C ASN A 5 7.84 1.62 10.40
N LEU A 6 6.63 1.70 9.84
CA LEU A 6 6.34 1.37 8.45
C LEU A 6 6.36 2.63 7.59
N LYS A 7 6.81 2.47 6.33
CA LYS A 7 6.69 3.51 5.30
C LYS A 7 5.38 3.43 4.52
N GLY A 8 4.80 2.24 4.40
CA GLY A 8 3.57 2.01 3.65
C GLY A 8 2.85 0.74 4.09
N PHE A 9 1.59 0.62 3.68
CA PHE A 9 0.72 -0.53 3.91
C PHE A 9 0.00 -0.89 2.60
N GLY A 10 0.14 -2.12 2.16
CA GLY A 10 -0.42 -2.62 0.90
C GLY A 10 -1.48 -3.70 1.12
N ILE A 11 -2.54 -3.69 0.32
CA ILE A 11 -3.63 -4.67 0.37
C ILE A 11 -4.14 -5.02 -1.04
N ASP A 12 -4.67 -6.23 -1.22
CA ASP A 12 -5.25 -6.72 -2.48
C ASP A 12 -6.77 -6.48 -2.61
N THR A 13 -7.29 -5.54 -1.81
CA THR A 13 -8.68 -5.07 -1.86
C THR A 13 -8.76 -3.63 -2.35
N ILE A 14 -9.98 -3.19 -2.65
CA ILE A 14 -10.27 -1.83 -3.12
C ILE A 14 -10.02 -0.75 -2.07
N SER A 15 -10.02 -1.12 -0.79
CA SER A 15 -9.90 -0.19 0.33
C SER A 15 -9.34 -0.87 1.57
N VAL A 16 -8.60 -0.11 2.38
CA VAL A 16 -8.24 -0.51 3.77
C VAL A 16 -9.37 -0.30 4.78
N ASP A 17 -10.44 0.39 4.38
CA ASP A 17 -11.68 0.54 5.15
C ASP A 17 -12.77 -0.40 4.62
N SER A 18 -13.78 -0.65 5.46
CA SER A 18 -14.98 -1.40 5.03
C SER A 18 -15.69 -0.67 3.89
N VAL A 19 -16.35 -1.42 3.00
CA VAL A 19 -17.13 -0.86 1.88
C VAL A 19 -18.24 0.09 2.36
N ASP A 20 -18.80 -0.17 3.55
CA ASP A 20 -19.86 0.66 4.15
C ASP A 20 -19.31 1.82 5.00
N SER A 21 -17.99 1.99 5.10
CA SER A 21 -17.38 3.07 5.88
C SER A 21 -17.63 4.41 5.21
N THR A 22 -18.11 5.38 6.00
CA THR A 22 -18.27 6.78 5.60
C THR A 22 -17.27 7.70 6.27
N ASP A 23 -16.60 7.21 7.32
CA ASP A 23 -15.64 7.97 8.12
C ASP A 23 -14.18 7.71 7.73
N PHE A 24 -13.88 6.61 7.02
CA PHE A 24 -12.55 6.22 6.54
C PHE A 24 -11.51 6.19 7.67
N MET A 25 -11.88 5.58 8.79
CA MET A 25 -11.09 5.61 10.02
C MET A 25 -9.70 5.00 9.83
N ASN A 26 -9.56 3.92 9.04
CA ASN A 26 -8.27 3.30 8.79
C ASN A 26 -7.41 4.18 7.89
N HIS A 27 -7.96 4.74 6.81
CA HIS A 27 -7.26 5.74 5.98
C HIS A 27 -6.70 6.87 6.83
N ARG A 28 -7.53 7.50 7.68
CA ARG A 28 -7.10 8.61 8.53
C ARG A 28 -5.99 8.20 9.49
N LYS A 29 -6.08 7.02 10.11
CA LYS A 29 -5.04 6.52 11.02
C LYS A 29 -3.71 6.29 10.31
N PHE A 30 -3.71 5.62 9.16
CA PHE A 30 -2.49 5.36 8.39
C PHE A 30 -1.85 6.65 7.86
N LEU A 31 -2.64 7.50 7.19
CA LEU A 31 -2.13 8.74 6.59
C LEU A 31 -1.64 9.75 7.63
N LYS A 32 -2.31 9.87 8.79
CA LYS A 32 -1.82 10.72 9.91
C LYS A 32 -0.46 10.27 10.44
N ASN A 33 -0.11 8.99 10.28
CA ASN A 33 1.19 8.43 10.68
C ASN A 33 2.20 8.39 9.52
N ASN A 34 1.94 9.09 8.41
CA ASN A 34 2.79 9.11 7.21
C ASN A 34 3.04 7.70 6.62
N ILE A 35 2.07 6.80 6.77
CA ILE A 35 2.08 5.49 6.13
C ILE A 35 1.28 5.60 4.84
N ILE A 36 1.93 5.45 3.68
CA ILE A 36 1.25 5.45 2.39
C ILE A 36 0.38 4.19 2.23
N LEU A 37 -0.74 4.31 1.52
CA LEU A 37 -1.64 3.19 1.23
C LEU A 37 -1.44 2.73 -0.21
N ILE A 38 -1.38 1.41 -0.41
CA ILE A 38 -1.27 0.79 -1.72
C ILE A 38 -2.38 -0.24 -1.86
N GLU A 39 -3.41 0.10 -2.63
CA GLU A 39 -4.62 -0.71 -2.74
C GLU A 39 -4.68 -1.44 -4.09
N ASN A 40 -5.57 -2.43 -4.18
CA ASN A 40 -5.76 -3.26 -5.37
C ASN A 40 -4.50 -4.00 -5.83
N LEU A 41 -3.63 -4.40 -4.90
CA LEU A 41 -2.48 -5.23 -5.24
C LEU A 41 -2.93 -6.57 -5.83
N LYS A 42 -2.10 -7.14 -6.71
CA LYS A 42 -2.39 -8.40 -7.38
C LYS A 42 -1.17 -9.30 -7.33
N ASN A 43 -1.41 -10.60 -7.53
CA ASN A 43 -0.38 -11.64 -7.59
C ASN A 43 0.41 -11.78 -6.27
N LEU A 44 -0.23 -11.53 -5.12
CA LEU A 44 0.43 -11.66 -3.81
C LEU A 44 0.89 -13.10 -3.55
N ASN A 45 0.18 -14.11 -4.06
CA ASN A 45 0.61 -15.52 -4.00
C ASN A 45 1.93 -15.81 -4.75
N GLY A 46 2.37 -14.90 -5.63
CA GLY A 46 3.67 -14.98 -6.29
C GLY A 46 4.83 -14.52 -5.38
N VAL A 47 4.54 -13.81 -4.29
CA VAL A 47 5.53 -13.34 -3.32
C VAL A 47 5.80 -14.46 -2.31
N ARG A 48 6.79 -15.29 -2.62
CA ARG A 48 7.09 -16.51 -1.85
C ARG A 48 8.04 -16.28 -0.67
N HIS A 49 8.75 -15.14 -0.66
CA HIS A 49 9.73 -14.81 0.35
C HIS A 49 9.15 -13.86 1.39
N LYS A 50 9.57 -14.03 2.65
CA LYS A 50 9.19 -13.13 3.74
C LYS A 50 9.70 -11.70 3.49
N TYR A 51 10.86 -11.57 2.86
CA TYR A 51 11.48 -10.31 2.50
C TYR A 51 11.69 -10.26 0.99
N PHE A 52 11.44 -9.09 0.42
CA PHE A 52 11.57 -8.81 -0.99
C PHE A 52 11.67 -7.29 -1.17
N GLU A 53 12.17 -6.86 -2.31
CA GLU A 53 12.17 -5.45 -2.66
C GLU A 53 10.83 -5.08 -3.28
N PHE A 54 10.18 -4.04 -2.75
CA PHE A 54 8.88 -3.59 -3.21
C PHE A 54 8.97 -2.19 -3.82
N TYR A 55 8.69 -2.09 -5.11
CA TYR A 55 8.71 -0.85 -5.87
C TYR A 55 7.28 -0.39 -6.15
N VAL A 56 6.95 0.81 -5.66
CA VAL A 56 5.64 1.43 -5.83
C VAL A 56 5.85 2.90 -6.19
N LEU A 57 6.00 3.14 -7.49
CA LEU A 57 6.37 4.44 -8.03
C LEU A 57 5.10 5.14 -8.56
N PRO A 58 4.53 6.13 -7.83
CA PRO A 58 3.39 6.91 -8.31
C PRO A 58 3.80 7.82 -9.47
N LEU A 59 2.84 8.08 -10.35
CA LEU A 59 2.98 9.17 -11.32
C LEU A 59 3.14 10.51 -10.58
N ASN A 60 4.08 11.34 -11.04
CA ASN A 60 4.30 12.66 -10.46
C ASN A 60 3.25 13.66 -10.97
N ILE A 61 2.07 13.64 -10.35
CA ILE A 61 0.94 14.51 -10.71
C ILE A 61 0.80 15.61 -9.66
N LYS A 62 0.95 16.87 -10.11
CA LYS A 62 0.89 18.04 -9.22
C LYS A 62 -0.49 18.14 -8.54
N GLY A 63 -0.50 18.18 -7.22
CA GLY A 63 -1.71 18.36 -6.41
C GLY A 63 -2.58 17.11 -6.26
N ALA A 64 -2.11 15.95 -6.73
CA ALA A 64 -2.83 14.70 -6.55
C ALA A 64 -2.74 14.18 -5.11
N ASP A 65 -3.81 13.52 -4.68
CA ASP A 65 -3.94 12.80 -3.40
C ASP A 65 -3.46 11.35 -3.49
N GLY A 66 -3.45 10.79 -4.69
CA GLY A 66 -2.86 9.49 -5.03
C GLY A 66 -2.60 9.38 -6.54
N ALA A 67 -1.97 8.28 -6.96
CA ALA A 67 -1.73 8.02 -8.37
C ALA A 67 -1.73 6.51 -8.65
N PRO A 68 -2.12 6.08 -9.86
CA PRO A 68 -1.94 4.69 -10.28
C PRO A 68 -0.45 4.34 -10.33
N VAL A 69 -0.15 3.07 -10.10
CA VAL A 69 1.21 2.54 -10.03
C VAL A 69 1.34 1.24 -10.82
N ARG A 70 2.54 0.96 -11.29
CA ARG A 70 2.97 -0.41 -11.60
C ARG A 70 3.72 -0.95 -10.39
N ALA A 71 2.99 -1.55 -9.46
CA ALA A 71 3.60 -2.18 -8.28
C ALA A 71 4.40 -3.43 -8.70
N ILE A 72 5.65 -3.51 -8.26
CA ILE A 72 6.59 -4.60 -8.61
C ILE A 72 7.20 -5.14 -7.32
N ALA A 73 7.13 -6.45 -7.14
CA ALA A 73 7.96 -7.16 -6.17
C ALA A 73 9.14 -7.78 -6.92
N ARG A 74 10.37 -7.39 -6.57
CA ARG A 74 11.57 -8.11 -6.99
C ARG A 74 11.90 -9.15 -5.92
N LEU A 75 11.77 -10.40 -6.31
CA LEU A 75 12.17 -11.53 -5.49
C LEU A 75 13.69 -11.66 -5.62
N THR A 76 14.38 -11.64 -4.50
CA THR A 76 15.80 -11.98 -4.44
C THR A 76 15.87 -13.40 -3.92
N ASP A 77 16.63 -14.25 -4.61
CA ASP A 77 17.04 -15.53 -4.05
C ASP A 77 17.94 -15.20 -2.84
N GLU A 78 17.72 -15.90 -1.71
CA GLU A 78 18.75 -15.96 -0.65
C GLU A 78 19.93 -16.79 -1.15
#